data_AF-A0A2J0LUN5-F1
#
_entry.id   AF-A0A2J0LUN5-F1
#
_cell.length_a   1.000
_cell.length_b   1.000
_cell.length_c   1.000
_cell.angle_alpha   90.00
_cell.angle_beta   90.00
_cell.angle_gamma   90.00
#
_symmetry.space_group_name_H-M   'P 1'
#
loop_
_entity.id
_entity.type
_entity.pdbx_description
1 polymer ?
#
loop_
_entity_poly.entity_id
_entity_poly.type
_entity_poly.pdbx_seq_one_letter_code
_entity_poly.pdbx_strand_id
1 'polypeptide(L)'
;MKPRETWKSRLGIIMAVAGSAIGLGNFLRFPVQAAQNGGGAFMIPYFISLLLLGIPLMWVEWTIGRFGGGFGHGTAPGIFHNMWIKNRLIKYFGIIGIFGPLVILIYYTYIESWTLAYAFFSAVEKYGQATTQNSMISFLKGF
;
A
#
# COMPACT_ATOMS: atom_id res chain seq x y z
N MET A 1 -24.97 -19.23 -7.43
CA MET A 1 -23.82 -18.40 -7.00
C MET A 1 -24.35 -17.35 -6.03
N LYS A 2 -23.67 -17.11 -4.89
CA LYS A 2 -24.07 -16.03 -3.96
C LYS A 2 -23.89 -14.67 -4.68
N PRO A 3 -24.83 -13.72 -4.54
CA PRO A 3 -24.66 -12.37 -5.08
C PRO A 3 -23.41 -11.72 -4.47
N ARG A 4 -22.65 -10.95 -5.27
CA ARG A 4 -21.45 -10.27 -4.79
C ARG A 4 -21.80 -9.19 -3.78
N GLU A 5 -21.00 -9.11 -2.73
CA GLU A 5 -20.97 -8.00 -1.79
C GLU A 5 -20.72 -6.69 -2.55
N THR A 6 -21.49 -5.65 -2.20
CA THR A 6 -21.34 -4.31 -2.76
C THR A 6 -21.09 -3.31 -1.64
N TRP A 7 -20.43 -2.22 -1.98
CA TRP A 7 -20.15 -1.17 -1.02
C TRP A 7 -21.43 -0.43 -0.63
N LYS A 8 -21.65 -0.29 0.68
CA LYS A 8 -22.83 0.39 1.24
C LYS A 8 -22.87 1.90 0.92
N SER A 9 -21.72 2.56 0.78
CA SER A 9 -21.65 4.00 0.50
C SER A 9 -20.42 4.37 -0.34
N ARG A 10 -20.54 5.44 -1.13
CA ARG A 10 -19.42 6.00 -1.91
C ARG A 10 -18.30 6.50 -1.00
N LEU A 11 -18.64 7.14 0.11
CA LEU A 11 -17.68 7.58 1.11
C LEU A 11 -16.87 6.41 1.69
N GLY A 12 -17.52 5.27 1.95
CA GLY A 12 -16.82 4.06 2.41
C GLY A 12 -15.77 3.58 1.42
N ILE A 13 -16.08 3.61 0.11
CA ILE A 13 -15.12 3.28 -0.95
C ILE A 13 -13.95 4.26 -0.93
N ILE A 14 -14.22 5.58 -0.90
CA ILE A 14 -13.19 6.61 -0.94
C ILE A 14 -12.24 6.46 0.25
N MET A 15 -12.78 6.23 1.45
CA MET A 15 -11.99 6.03 2.67
C MET A 15 -11.13 4.76 2.60
N ALA A 16 -11.69 3.64 2.12
CA ALA A 16 -10.95 2.39 1.97
C ALA A 16 -9.78 2.53 0.97
N VAL A 17 -10.03 3.18 -0.16
CA VAL A 17 -9.00 3.44 -1.19
C VAL A 17 -7.95 4.42 -0.67
N ALA A 18 -8.36 5.52 -0.03
CA ALA A 18 -7.44 6.50 0.53
C ALA A 18 -6.53 5.87 1.61
N GLY A 19 -7.10 5.06 2.50
CA GLY A 19 -6.34 4.31 3.50
C GLY A 19 -5.34 3.33 2.87
N SER A 20 -5.71 2.68 1.77
CA SER A 20 -4.79 1.80 1.04
C SER A 20 -3.68 2.55 0.30
N ALA A 21 -3.91 3.80 -0.11
CA ALA A 21 -2.94 4.61 -0.86
C ALA A 21 -1.96 5.38 0.04
N ILE A 22 -2.38 5.71 1.26
CA ILE A 22 -1.55 6.42 2.24
C ILE A 22 -0.82 5.41 3.11
N GLY A 23 0.50 5.32 2.95
CA GLY A 23 1.33 4.39 3.73
C GLY A 23 2.62 5.02 4.25
N LEU A 24 3.43 4.20 4.93
CA LEU A 24 4.73 4.60 5.51
C LEU A 24 5.68 5.25 4.50
N GLY A 25 5.59 4.87 3.21
CA GLY A 25 6.35 5.50 2.13
C GLY A 25 6.15 7.01 2.05
N ASN A 26 4.94 7.51 2.30
CA ASN A 26 4.65 8.95 2.27
C ASN A 26 5.28 9.68 3.47
N PHE A 27 5.46 9.00 4.60
CA PHE A 27 6.07 9.57 5.81
C PHE A 27 7.59 9.52 5.79
N LEU A 28 8.17 8.42 5.30
CA LEU A 28 9.62 8.17 5.40
C LEU A 28 10.34 8.43 4.09
N ARG A 29 9.85 7.86 2.98
CA ARG A 29 10.58 7.88 1.71
C ARG A 29 10.38 9.19 0.96
N PHE A 30 9.15 9.69 0.91
CA PHE A 30 8.84 10.90 0.15
C PHE A 30 9.62 12.14 0.64
N PRO A 31 9.67 12.46 1.95
CA PRO A 31 10.42 13.63 2.41
C PRO A 31 11.92 13.50 2.17
N VAL A 32 12.48 12.30 2.32
CA VAL A 32 13.91 12.03 2.04
C VAL A 32 14.22 12.27 0.57
N GLN A 33 13.39 11.74 -0.34
CA GLN A 33 13.56 11.95 -1.77
C GLN A 33 13.38 13.41 -2.17
N ALA A 34 12.39 14.10 -1.61
CA ALA A 34 12.20 15.52 -1.85
C ALA A 34 13.42 16.33 -1.39
N ALA A 35 13.90 16.11 -0.15
CA ALA A 35 15.05 16.80 0.39
C ALA A 35 16.34 16.56 -0.42
N GLN A 36 16.59 15.32 -0.85
CA GLN A 36 17.78 14.96 -1.60
C GLN A 36 17.77 15.46 -3.06
N ASN A 37 16.58 15.58 -3.67
CA ASN A 37 16.43 15.94 -5.09
C ASN A 37 16.00 17.40 -5.29
N GLY A 38 16.60 18.33 -4.56
CA GLY A 38 16.35 19.78 -4.74
C GLY A 38 15.17 20.35 -3.95
N GLY A 39 14.74 19.65 -2.88
CA GLY A 39 13.74 20.13 -1.93
C GLY A 39 12.40 20.43 -2.60
N GLY A 40 11.98 21.70 -2.57
CA GLY A 40 10.75 22.15 -3.21
C GLY A 40 10.74 21.98 -4.73
N ALA A 41 11.89 22.05 -5.40
CA ALA A 41 11.97 21.89 -6.85
C ALA A 41 11.57 20.47 -7.31
N PHE A 42 11.77 19.46 -6.46
CA PHE A 42 11.34 18.07 -6.71
C PHE A 42 9.82 17.97 -6.96
N MET A 43 9.02 18.92 -6.47
CA MET A 43 7.57 18.90 -6.65
C MET A 43 7.15 19.05 -8.11
N ILE A 44 7.95 19.73 -8.94
CA ILE A 44 7.64 19.93 -10.36
C ILE A 44 7.61 18.59 -11.12
N PRO A 45 8.70 17.80 -11.19
CA PRO A 45 8.66 16.49 -11.83
C PRO A 45 7.74 15.51 -11.11
N TYR A 46 7.56 15.62 -9.79
CA TYR A 46 6.60 14.80 -9.04
C TYR A 46 5.16 15.01 -9.55
N PHE A 47 4.68 16.26 -9.66
CA PHE A 47 3.34 16.52 -10.18
C PHE A 47 3.18 16.16 -11.66
N ILE A 48 4.21 16.39 -12.48
CA ILE A 48 4.18 15.98 -13.89
C ILE A 48 4.02 14.45 -14.00
N SER A 49 4.81 13.68 -13.25
CA SER A 49 4.69 12.21 -13.23
C SER A 49 3.35 11.73 -12.64
N LEU A 50 2.82 12.42 -11.64
CA LEU A 50 1.50 12.11 -11.08
C LEU A 50 0.39 12.26 -12.13
N LEU A 51 0.41 13.36 -12.89
CA LEU A 51 -0.61 13.64 -13.91
C LEU A 51 -0.47 12.74 -15.14
N LEU A 52 0.76 12.48 -15.60
CA LEU A 52 1.01 11.73 -16.83
C LEU A 52 1.09 10.22 -16.64
N LEU A 53 1.47 9.73 -15.46
CA LEU A 53 1.64 8.30 -15.18
C LEU A 53 0.70 7.85 -14.07
N GLY A 54 0.69 8.53 -12.92
CA GLY A 54 -0.09 8.13 -11.76
C GLY A 54 -1.59 8.02 -12.06
N ILE A 55 -2.22 9.12 -12.48
CA ILE A 55 -3.66 9.15 -12.77
C ILE A 55 -4.05 8.18 -13.89
N PRO A 56 -3.37 8.16 -15.06
CA PRO A 56 -3.72 7.22 -16.14
C PRO A 56 -3.59 5.75 -15.72
N LEU A 57 -2.53 5.38 -14.99
CA LEU A 57 -2.37 4.00 -14.49
C LEU A 57 -3.51 3.62 -13.55
N MET A 58 -3.88 4.50 -12.62
CA MET A 58 -5.02 4.26 -11.72
C MET A 58 -6.33 4.04 -12.47
N TRP A 59 -6.59 4.82 -13.53
CA TRP A 59 -7.78 4.63 -14.37
C TRP A 59 -7.78 3.28 -15.10
N VAL A 60 -6.63 2.86 -15.62
CA VAL A 60 -6.47 1.54 -16.27
C VAL A 60 -6.76 0.43 -15.26
N GLU A 61 -6.14 0.45 -14.09
CA GLU A 61 -6.32 -0.57 -13.06
C GLU A 61 -7.78 -0.65 -12.57
N TRP A 62 -8.42 0.51 -12.32
CA TRP A 62 -9.82 0.54 -11.89
C TRP A 62 -10.77 0.06 -12.98
N THR A 63 -10.52 0.40 -14.23
CA THR A 63 -11.35 -0.05 -15.36
C THR A 63 -11.27 -1.56 -15.51
N ILE A 64 -10.05 -2.12 -15.43
CA ILE A 64 -9.80 -3.57 -15.46
C ILE A 64 -10.48 -4.27 -14.26
N GLY A 65 -10.36 -3.70 -13.06
CA GLY A 65 -11.01 -4.21 -11.86
C GLY A 65 -12.54 -4.24 -11.95
N ARG A 66 -13.16 -3.17 -12.46
CA ARG A 66 -14.61 -3.10 -12.70
C ARG A 66 -15.07 -4.09 -13.76
N PHE A 67 -14.31 -4.22 -14.86
CA PHE A 67 -14.58 -5.19 -15.91
C PHE A 67 -14.63 -6.61 -15.33
N GLY A 68 -13.56 -7.05 -14.65
CA GLY A 68 -13.53 -8.40 -14.07
C GLY A 68 -14.57 -8.59 -12.94
N GLY A 69 -14.87 -7.54 -12.18
CA GLY A 69 -15.93 -7.52 -11.18
C GLY A 69 -17.32 -7.80 -11.78
N GLY A 70 -17.59 -7.30 -12.99
CA GLY A 70 -18.82 -7.59 -13.75
C GLY A 70 -19.01 -9.07 -14.09
N PHE A 71 -17.91 -9.82 -14.22
CA PHE A 71 -17.93 -11.26 -14.43
C PHE A 71 -17.75 -12.08 -13.15
N GLY A 72 -17.83 -11.44 -11.99
CA GLY A 72 -17.75 -12.12 -10.70
C GLY A 72 -16.33 -12.33 -10.15
N HIS A 73 -15.27 -11.87 -10.81
CA HIS A 73 -13.89 -12.02 -10.35
C HIS A 73 -13.35 -10.76 -9.67
N GLY A 74 -12.76 -10.93 -8.49
CA GLY A 74 -12.12 -9.83 -7.73
C GLY A 74 -10.60 -9.92 -7.66
N THR A 75 -10.00 -10.97 -8.19
CA THR A 75 -8.56 -11.23 -8.11
C THR A 75 -7.92 -11.12 -9.48
N ALA A 76 -6.65 -10.68 -9.54
CA ALA A 76 -5.93 -10.51 -10.79
C ALA A 76 -5.98 -11.74 -11.72
N PRO A 77 -5.72 -13.00 -11.27
CA PRO A 77 -5.82 -14.18 -12.13
C PRO A 77 -7.22 -14.37 -12.75
N GLY A 78 -8.28 -14.09 -11.99
CA GLY A 78 -9.65 -14.18 -12.48
C GLY A 78 -9.97 -13.07 -13.48
N ILE A 79 -9.56 -11.84 -13.20
CA ILE A 79 -9.76 -10.70 -14.11
C ILE A 79 -9.03 -10.94 -15.44
N PHE A 80 -7.76 -11.36 -15.40
CA PHE A 80 -6.98 -11.66 -16.61
C PHE A 80 -7.57 -12.81 -17.42
N HIS A 81 -8.15 -13.83 -16.77
CA HIS A 81 -8.85 -14.90 -17.49
C HIS A 81 -9.93 -14.38 -18.43
N ASN A 82 -10.73 -13.44 -17.94
CA ASN A 82 -11.88 -12.93 -18.67
C ASN A 82 -11.49 -11.86 -19.69
N MET A 83 -10.37 -11.18 -19.49
CA MET A 83 -9.82 -10.26 -20.48
C MET A 83 -9.30 -10.98 -21.73
N TRP A 84 -8.66 -12.15 -21.56
CA TRP A 84 -8.09 -12.89 -22.69
C TRP A 84 -8.49 -14.37 -22.64
N ILE A 85 -9.75 -14.62 -23.02
CA ILE A 85 -10.37 -15.95 -22.97
C ILE A 85 -9.63 -16.98 -23.84
N LYS A 86 -9.04 -16.54 -24.97
CA LYS A 86 -8.34 -17.43 -25.92
C LYS A 86 -7.00 -18.00 -25.40
N ASN A 87 -6.41 -17.42 -24.35
CA ASN A 87 -5.10 -17.82 -23.82
C ASN A 87 -5.24 -18.20 -22.35
N ARG A 88 -5.28 -19.50 -22.07
CA ARG A 88 -5.43 -20.02 -20.70
C ARG A 88 -4.22 -19.71 -19.81
N LEU A 89 -3.05 -19.40 -20.39
CA LEU A 89 -1.84 -19.11 -19.63
C LEU A 89 -1.86 -17.72 -18.96
N ILE A 90 -2.72 -16.80 -19.42
CA ILE A 90 -2.76 -15.43 -18.89
C ILE A 90 -3.18 -15.37 -17.42
N LYS A 91 -3.86 -16.40 -16.91
CA LYS A 91 -4.19 -16.56 -15.49
C LYS A 91 -2.94 -16.58 -14.62
N TYR A 92 -1.88 -17.25 -15.09
CA TYR A 92 -0.62 -17.37 -14.36
C TYR A 92 0.12 -16.05 -14.32
N PHE A 93 0.01 -15.23 -15.37
CA PHE A 93 0.51 -13.85 -15.34
C PHE A 93 -0.19 -13.04 -14.24
N GLY A 94 -1.50 -13.21 -14.06
CA GLY A 94 -2.25 -12.58 -12.98
C GLY A 94 -1.81 -12.97 -11.57
N ILE A 95 -1.10 -14.08 -11.38
CA ILE A 95 -0.56 -14.50 -10.06
C ILE A 95 0.51 -13.51 -9.59
N ILE A 96 1.26 -12.90 -10.51
CA ILE A 96 2.26 -11.86 -10.18
C ILE A 96 1.59 -10.70 -9.44
N GLY A 97 0.35 -10.37 -9.80
CA GLY A 97 -0.44 -9.33 -9.13
C GLY A 97 -0.85 -9.67 -7.69
N ILE A 98 -0.72 -10.93 -7.26
CA ILE A 98 -0.94 -11.36 -5.87
C ILE A 98 0.38 -11.41 -5.11
N PHE A 99 1.45 -11.86 -5.77
CA PHE A 99 2.76 -12.04 -5.14
C PHE A 99 3.36 -10.72 -4.63
N GLY A 100 3.26 -9.64 -5.42
CA GLY A 100 3.77 -8.31 -5.01
C GLY A 100 3.17 -7.83 -3.69
N PRO A 101 1.83 -7.71 -3.58
CA PRO A 101 1.16 -7.34 -2.33
C PRO A 101 1.46 -8.29 -1.17
N LEU A 102 1.62 -9.60 -1.41
CA LEU A 102 1.98 -10.57 -0.38
C LEU A 102 3.37 -10.28 0.23
N VAL A 103 4.37 -9.99 -0.61
CA VAL A 103 5.72 -9.65 -0.14
C VAL A 103 5.69 -8.33 0.65
N ILE A 104 4.94 -7.34 0.16
CA ILE A 104 4.76 -6.06 0.84
C ILE A 104 4.10 -6.28 2.21
N LEU A 105 3.06 -7.12 2.29
CA LEU A 105 2.38 -7.45 3.53
C LEU A 105 3.36 -8.01 4.58
N ILE A 106 4.19 -8.99 4.22
CA ILE A 106 5.15 -9.61 5.16
C ILE A 106 6.09 -8.56 5.77
N TYR A 107 6.68 -7.70 4.94
CA TYR A 107 7.58 -6.64 5.40
C TYR A 107 6.85 -5.54 6.20
N TYR A 108 5.65 -5.15 5.77
CA TYR A 108 4.87 -4.12 6.45
C TYR A 108 4.37 -4.59 7.82
N THR A 109 3.89 -5.83 7.94
CA THR A 109 3.49 -6.42 9.23
C THR A 109 4.64 -6.40 10.24
N TYR A 110 5.87 -6.62 9.79
CA TYR A 110 7.03 -6.52 10.66
C TYR A 110 7.28 -5.10 11.17
N ILE A 111 7.18 -4.08 10.32
CA ILE A 111 7.31 -2.67 10.75
C ILE A 111 6.15 -2.28 11.67
N GLU A 112 4.93 -2.69 11.35
CA GLU A 112 3.75 -2.44 12.19
C GLU A 112 3.97 -3.02 13.59
N SER A 113 4.55 -4.21 13.71
CA SER A 113 4.86 -4.82 15.01
C SER A 113 5.79 -3.94 15.86
N TRP A 114 6.81 -3.31 15.27
CA TRP A 114 7.68 -2.38 15.97
C TRP A 114 6.92 -1.13 16.40
N THR A 115 6.15 -0.52 15.50
CA THR A 115 5.38 0.69 15.84
C THR A 115 4.37 0.43 16.96
N LEU A 116 3.76 -0.77 16.99
CA LEU A 116 2.86 -1.19 18.05
C LEU A 116 3.61 -1.39 19.37
N ALA A 117 4.79 -2.00 19.34
CA ALA A 117 5.65 -2.14 20.52
C ALA A 117 6.05 -0.77 21.09
N TYR A 118 6.47 0.18 20.25
CA TYR A 118 6.77 1.55 20.68
C TYR A 118 5.54 2.24 21.26
N ALA A 119 4.37 2.13 20.62
CA ALA A 119 3.13 2.71 21.14
C ALA A 119 2.78 2.14 22.52
N PHE A 120 2.92 0.83 22.71
CA PHE A 120 2.69 0.17 23.99
C PHE A 120 3.70 0.60 25.05
N PHE A 121 4.99 0.62 24.73
CA PHE A 121 6.03 1.09 25.66
C PHE A 121 5.87 2.56 26.03
N SER A 122 5.38 3.39 25.10
CA SER A 122 5.02 4.79 25.38
C SER A 122 3.84 4.88 26.36
N ALA A 123 2.80 4.06 26.16
CA ALA A 123 1.61 4.08 26.99
C ALA A 123 1.87 3.57 28.43
N VAL A 124 2.86 2.68 28.59
CA VAL A 124 3.27 2.11 29.89
C VAL A 124 4.49 2.86 30.48
N GLU A 125 4.92 3.96 29.86
CA GLU A 125 6.08 4.79 30.26
C GLU A 125 7.42 4.02 30.44
N LYS A 126 7.58 2.88 29.76
CA LYS A 126 8.74 1.97 29.96
C LYS A 126 10.09 2.55 29.57
N TYR A 127 10.12 3.49 28.62
CA TYR A 127 11.35 4.17 28.19
C TYR A 127 11.35 5.66 28.54
N GLY A 128 10.46 6.14 29.41
CA GLY A 128 10.39 7.57 29.79
C GLY A 128 11.69 8.15 30.34
N GLN A 129 12.56 7.29 30.91
CA GLN A 129 13.88 7.66 31.42
C GLN A 129 15.00 7.59 30.35
N ALA A 130 14.71 7.01 29.18
CA ALA A 130 15.67 6.87 28.08
C ALA A 130 15.70 8.14 27.21
N THR A 131 16.32 9.20 27.72
CA THR A 131 16.39 10.52 27.06
C THR A 131 17.51 10.63 26.03
N THR A 132 18.46 9.69 26.01
CA THR A 132 19.59 9.68 25.08
C THR A 132 19.49 8.52 24.08
N GLN A 133 20.01 8.70 22.87
CA GLN A 133 20.02 7.66 21.84
C GLN A 133 20.66 6.36 22.36
N ASN A 134 21.78 6.46 23.08
CA ASN A 134 22.45 5.29 23.66
C ASN A 134 21.57 4.56 24.68
N SER A 135 20.83 5.29 25.52
CA SER A 135 19.89 4.68 26.46
C SER A 135 18.73 3.96 25.77
N MET A 136 18.21 4.53 24.67
CA MET A 136 17.14 3.91 23.88
C MET A 136 17.64 2.63 23.19
N ILE A 137 18.84 2.65 22.61
CA ILE A 137 19.44 1.46 21.99
C ILE A 137 19.61 0.34 23.01
N SER A 138 20.10 0.65 24.22
CA SER A 138 20.24 -0.34 25.30
C SER A 138 18.89 -0.91 25.75
N PHE A 139 17.85 -0.08 25.87
CA PHE A 139 16.49 -0.54 26.18
C PHE A 139 15.95 -1.51 25.12
N LEU A 140 16.11 -1.16 23.84
CA LEU A 140 15.59 -1.96 22.73
C LEU A 140 16.34 -3.28 22.54
N LYS A 141 17.63 -3.37 22.90
CA LYS A 141 18.38 -4.63 22.88
C LYS A 141 17.85 -5.68 23.87
N GLY A 142 17.04 -5.27 24.85
CA GLY A 142 16.41 -6.18 25.80
C GLY A 142 15.16 -6.89 25.27
N PHE A 143 14.71 -6.58 24.05
CA PHE A 143 13.51 -7.11 23.39
C PHE A 143 13.83 -7.59 21.97
#